data_AF-A0A8H5UPF5-F1
#
_entry.id   AF-A0A8H5UPF5-F1
#
_cell.length_a   1.000
_cell.length_b   1.000
_cell.length_c   1.000
_cell.angle_alpha   90.00
_cell.angle_beta   90.00
_cell.angle_gamma   90.00
#
_symmetry.space_group_name_H-M   'P 1'
#
loop_
_entity.id
_entity.type
_entity.pdbx_description
1 polymer ?
#
loop_
_entity_poly.entity_id
_entity_poly.type
_entity_poly.pdbx_seq_one_letter_code
_entity_poly.pdbx_strand_id
1 'polypeptide(L)'
;MGKKQKVSDYVNNLDAASMTGTWSPGGTWHRIHGDCKSTTGGKWHMETMTTSSKPPKYKVKLMEEDATIWSREYVSEPSFETIVADVQAAMG
;
A
#
# COMPACT_ATOMS: atom_id res chain seq x y z
N MET A 1 -3.29 27.40 12.37
CA MET A 1 -3.97 26.39 11.53
C MET A 1 -2.92 25.39 11.05
N GLY A 2 -2.92 24.17 11.57
CA GLY A 2 -2.02 23.12 11.09
C GLY A 2 -2.35 22.80 9.63
N LYS A 3 -1.33 22.63 8.77
CA LYS A 3 -1.53 22.17 7.40
C LYS A 3 -2.35 20.88 7.43
N LYS A 4 -3.45 20.82 6.69
CA LYS A 4 -4.18 19.57 6.46
C LYS A 4 -3.21 18.63 5.73
N GLN A 5 -2.83 17.53 6.36
CA GLN A 5 -2.04 16.48 5.71
C GLN A 5 -2.81 15.98 4.49
N LYS A 6 -2.11 15.73 3.38
CA LYS A 6 -2.67 15.17 2.14
C LYS A 6 -2.16 13.76 1.94
N VAL A 7 -2.91 12.97 1.17
CA VAL A 7 -2.45 11.63 0.71
C VAL A 7 -1.15 11.73 -0.08
N SER A 8 -0.96 12.79 -0.88
CA SER A 8 0.29 13.05 -1.62
C SER A 8 1.49 13.15 -0.69
N ASP A 9 1.34 13.77 0.49
CA ASP A 9 2.41 13.88 1.49
C ASP A 9 2.77 12.49 2.06
N TYR A 10 1.79 11.61 2.22
CA TYR A 10 2.02 10.24 2.67
C TYR A 10 2.75 9.42 1.60
N VAL A 11 2.24 9.38 0.36
CA VAL A 11 2.82 8.51 -0.69
C VAL A 11 4.22 8.97 -1.12
N ASN A 12 4.48 10.28 -1.13
CA ASN A 12 5.80 10.82 -1.46
C ASN A 12 6.85 10.54 -0.37
N ASN A 13 6.43 10.19 0.85
CA ASN A 13 7.31 9.79 1.94
C ASN A 13 7.46 8.28 2.10
N LEU A 14 6.82 7.47 1.23
CA LEU A 14 7.02 6.03 1.23
C LEU A 14 8.46 5.68 0.86
N ASP A 15 9.06 4.81 1.66
CA ASP A 15 10.38 4.25 1.44
C ASP A 15 10.25 2.74 1.28
N ALA A 16 10.43 2.26 0.05
CA ALA A 16 10.35 0.84 -0.27
C ALA A 16 11.34 -0.01 0.53
N ALA A 17 12.51 0.54 0.91
CA ALA A 17 13.52 -0.19 1.67
C ALA A 17 13.10 -0.46 3.13
N SER A 18 12.24 0.41 3.67
CA SER A 18 11.68 0.26 5.02
C SER A 18 10.42 -0.60 5.06
N MET A 19 9.80 -0.86 3.90
CA MET A 19 8.52 -1.56 3.79
C MET A 19 8.67 -3.08 3.91
N THR A 20 7.78 -3.70 4.68
CA THR A 20 7.68 -5.15 4.86
C THR A 20 6.22 -5.59 4.87
N GLY A 21 5.94 -6.80 4.40
CA GLY A 21 4.58 -7.31 4.29
C GLY A 21 4.55 -8.78 3.90
N THR A 22 3.37 -9.39 4.02
CA THR A 22 3.14 -10.78 3.60
C THR A 22 1.99 -10.84 2.60
N TRP A 23 2.06 -11.82 1.72
CA TRP A 23 1.01 -12.16 0.76
C TRP A 23 0.19 -13.39 1.20
N SER A 24 0.61 -14.04 2.28
CA SER A 24 0.08 -15.32 2.77
C SER A 24 -0.56 -15.19 4.16
N PRO A 25 -1.67 -15.90 4.44
CA PRO A 25 -2.44 -16.74 3.51
C PRO A 25 -3.16 -15.93 2.43
N GLY A 26 -3.35 -16.55 1.27
CA GLY A 26 -4.11 -15.97 0.17
C GLY A 26 -5.60 -15.80 0.51
N GLY A 27 -6.24 -14.79 -0.09
CA GLY A 27 -7.63 -14.41 0.17
C GLY A 27 -7.82 -13.46 1.35
N THR A 28 -6.75 -13.08 2.05
CA THR A 28 -6.77 -12.17 3.20
C THR A 28 -5.90 -10.94 2.93
N TRP A 29 -6.40 -9.76 3.27
CA TRP A 29 -5.61 -8.53 3.24
C TRP A 29 -4.67 -8.45 4.44
N HIS A 30 -3.41 -8.16 4.18
CA HIS A 30 -2.35 -8.01 5.16
C HIS A 30 -1.82 -6.60 5.13
N ARG A 31 -1.59 -6.00 6.30
CA ARG A 31 -1.03 -4.65 6.36
C ARG A 31 0.46 -4.65 6.03
N ILE A 32 0.87 -3.64 5.27
CA ILE A 32 2.28 -3.30 5.12
C ILE A 32 2.76 -2.60 6.39
N HIS A 33 3.97 -2.92 6.83
CA HIS A 33 4.71 -2.25 7.89
C HIS A 33 5.83 -1.41 7.29
N GLY A 34 6.22 -0.33 7.96
CA GLY A 34 7.27 0.58 7.46
C GLY A 34 6.81 1.54 6.35
N ASP A 35 5.51 1.57 6.06
CA ASP A 35 4.85 2.46 5.11
C ASP A 35 4.70 3.90 5.64
N CYS A 36 5.58 4.35 6.52
CA CYS A 36 5.57 5.66 7.21
C CYS A 36 4.26 6.08 7.91
N LYS A 37 3.26 5.20 8.07
CA LYS A 37 1.93 5.52 8.60
C LYS A 37 1.91 6.17 9.99
N SER A 38 2.92 5.93 10.82
CA SER A 38 3.02 6.53 12.16
C SER A 38 3.13 8.05 12.08
N THR A 39 3.69 8.58 10.99
CA THR A 39 3.81 10.02 10.72
C THR A 39 2.46 10.68 10.40
N THR A 40 1.47 9.87 10.01
CA THR A 40 0.10 10.32 9.68
C THR A 40 -0.93 9.83 10.69
N GLY A 41 -0.50 9.34 11.86
CA GLY A 41 -1.40 8.81 12.89
C GLY A 41 -2.20 7.57 12.43
N GLY A 42 -1.71 6.83 11.43
CA GLY A 42 -2.42 5.69 10.85
C GLY A 42 -3.56 6.05 9.90
N LYS A 43 -3.76 7.34 9.59
CA LYS A 43 -4.80 7.79 8.65
C LYS A 43 -4.68 7.13 7.28
N TRP A 44 -3.46 6.99 6.76
CA TRP A 44 -3.21 6.22 5.54
C TRP A 44 -2.37 5.00 5.86
N HIS A 45 -2.67 3.91 5.18
CA HIS A 45 -1.88 2.69 5.24
C HIS A 45 -2.08 1.85 3.99
N MET A 46 -1.11 0.98 3.69
CA MET A 46 -1.18 0.06 2.57
C MET A 46 -1.45 -1.38 3.01
N GLU A 47 -2.15 -2.13 2.16
CA GLU A 47 -2.42 -3.55 2.37
C GLU A 47 -2.12 -4.36 1.11
N THR A 48 -1.66 -5.60 1.31
CA THR A 48 -1.32 -6.59 0.28
C THR A 48 -2.22 -7.82 0.41
N MET A 49 -2.54 -8.47 -0.71
CA MET A 49 -3.27 -9.74 -0.72
C MET A 49 -2.88 -10.54 -1.96
N THR A 50 -2.63 -11.83 -1.80
CA THR A 50 -2.63 -12.76 -2.94
C THR A 50 -3.99 -13.43 -3.08
N THR A 51 -4.53 -13.53 -4.29
CA THR A 51 -5.78 -14.24 -4.56
C THR A 51 -5.61 -15.75 -4.47
N SER A 52 -6.66 -16.47 -4.11
CA SER A 52 -6.69 -17.94 -4.11
C SER A 52 -6.88 -18.56 -5.51
N SER A 53 -6.77 -17.76 -6.58
CA SER A 53 -6.93 -18.21 -7.97
C SER A 53 -5.70 -18.98 -8.46
N LYS A 54 -5.85 -19.71 -9.57
CA LYS A 54 -4.74 -20.37 -10.27
C LYS A 54 -4.67 -19.85 -11.73
N PRO A 55 -3.66 -19.05 -12.12
CA PRO A 55 -2.57 -18.55 -11.27
C PRO A 55 -3.03 -17.53 -10.22
N PRO A 56 -2.29 -17.37 -9.10
CA PRO A 56 -2.55 -16.33 -8.12
C PRO A 56 -2.29 -14.95 -8.73
N LYS A 57 -3.02 -13.96 -8.25
CA LYS A 57 -2.79 -12.54 -8.54
C LYS A 57 -2.47 -11.80 -7.26
N TYR A 58 -1.69 -10.76 -7.38
CA TYR A 58 -1.21 -9.97 -6.25
C TYR A 58 -1.93 -8.64 -6.26
N LYS A 59 -2.58 -8.28 -5.16
CA LYS A 59 -3.34 -7.03 -5.04
C LYS A 59 -2.73 -6.15 -3.96
N VAL A 60 -2.67 -4.87 -4.25
CA VAL A 60 -2.27 -3.83 -3.31
C VAL A 60 -3.36 -2.79 -3.25
N LYS A 61 -3.60 -2.24 -2.08
CA LYS A 61 -4.50 -1.09 -1.92
C LYS A 61 -3.94 -0.08 -0.93
N LEU A 62 -4.30 1.17 -1.14
CA LEU A 62 -4.09 2.28 -0.23
C LEU A 62 -5.42 2.60 0.44
N MET A 63 -5.40 2.62 1.76
CA MET A 63 -6.54 2.97 2.59
C MET A 63 -6.37 4.41 3.09
N GLU A 64 -7.47 5.17 3.13
CA GLU A 64 -7.63 6.37 3.93
C GLU A 64 -8.72 6.10 4.96
N GLU A 65 -8.32 6.04 6.23
CA GLU A 65 -9.15 5.57 7.34
C GLU A 65 -9.67 4.16 7.04
N ASP A 66 -10.96 4.02 6.71
CA ASP A 66 -11.61 2.76 6.37
C ASP A 66 -11.98 2.65 4.87
N ALA A 67 -11.66 3.65 4.07
CA ALA A 67 -11.97 3.68 2.64
C ALA A 67 -10.76 3.31 1.77
N THR A 68 -10.98 2.45 0.78
CA THR A 68 -9.97 2.22 -0.26
C THR A 68 -9.99 3.39 -1.24
N ILE A 69 -8.87 4.11 -1.35
CA ILE A 69 -8.73 5.27 -2.24
C ILE A 69 -7.89 4.98 -3.49
N TRP A 70 -7.10 3.92 -3.46
CA TRP A 70 -6.35 3.42 -4.61
C TRP A 70 -6.15 1.91 -4.49
N SER A 71 -6.15 1.21 -5.62
CA SER A 71 -5.80 -0.21 -5.64
C SER A 71 -5.19 -0.61 -6.98
N ARG A 72 -4.37 -1.65 -6.96
CA ARG A 72 -3.74 -2.22 -8.14
C ARG A 72 -3.62 -3.73 -8.04
N GLU A 73 -3.70 -4.39 -9.18
CA GLU A 73 -3.53 -5.83 -9.34
C GLU A 73 -2.31 -6.11 -10.23
N TYR A 74 -1.55 -7.13 -9.86
CA TYR A 74 -0.35 -7.61 -10.55
C TYR A 74 -0.48 -9.11 -10.85
N VAL A 75 0.05 -9.51 -12.00
CA VAL A 75 0.04 -10.92 -12.47
C VAL A 75 1.14 -11.77 -11.85
N SER A 76 2.12 -11.14 -11.20
CA SER A 76 3.23 -11.74 -10.47
C SER A 76 3.51 -10.93 -9.20
N GLU A 77 4.28 -11.48 -8.27
CA GLU A 77 4.65 -10.79 -7.04
C GLU A 77 5.42 -9.50 -7.33
N PRO A 78 4.89 -8.31 -7.00
CA PRO A 78 5.60 -7.06 -7.19
C PRO A 78 6.59 -6.81 -6.05
N SER A 79 7.72 -6.18 -6.35
CA SER A 79 8.60 -5.59 -5.33
C SER A 79 7.96 -4.36 -4.68
N PHE A 80 8.34 -4.04 -3.44
CA PHE A 80 7.92 -2.78 -2.80
C PHE A 80 8.33 -1.54 -3.59
N GLU A 81 9.48 -1.57 -4.28
CA GLU A 81 9.90 -0.47 -5.18
C GLU A 81 8.87 -0.22 -6.29
N THR A 82 8.37 -1.29 -6.92
CA THR A 82 7.33 -1.20 -7.96
C THR A 82 6.04 -0.63 -7.38
N ILE A 83 5.63 -1.13 -6.20
CA ILE A 83 4.43 -0.66 -5.51
C ILE A 83 4.54 0.84 -5.19
N VAL A 84 5.67 1.28 -4.63
CA VAL A 84 5.90 2.68 -4.27
C VAL A 84 5.90 3.57 -5.51
N ALA A 85 6.61 3.18 -6.56
CA ALA A 85 6.62 3.94 -7.81
C ALA A 85 5.21 4.08 -8.41
N ASP A 86 4.43 2.99 -8.40
CA ASP A 86 3.09 2.95 -8.96
C ASP A 86 2.08 3.80 -8.16
N VAL A 87 2.17 3.79 -6.82
CA VAL A 87 1.27 4.61 -5.98
C VAL A 87 1.68 6.08 -5.99
N GLN A 88 2.98 6.40 -6.04
CA GLN A 88 3.46 7.78 -6.19
C GLN A 88 3.05 8.36 -7.55
N ALA A 89 3.14 7.58 -8.63
CA ALA A 89 2.69 8.03 -9.94
C ALA A 89 1.18 8.31 -10.00
N ALA A 90 0.37 7.62 -9.19
CA ALA A 90 -1.08 7.76 -9.17
C ALA A 90 -1.59 8.82 -8.18
N MET A 91 -0.94 8.97 -7.03
CA MET A 91 -1.46 9.70 -5.87
C MET A 91 -0.50 10.75 -5.29
N GLY A 92 0.74 10.84 -5.82
CA GLY A 92 1.80 11.75 -5.37
C GLY A 92 1.61 13.20 -5.79
#